data_AF-A0A093FPV3-F1
#
_entry.id   AF-A0A093FPV3-F1
#
_cell.length_a   1.000
_cell.length_b   1.000
_cell.length_c   1.000
_cell.angle_alpha   90.00
_cell.angle_beta   90.00
_cell.angle_gamma   90.00
#
_symmetry.space_group_name_H-M   'P 1'
#
loop_
_entity.id
_entity.type
_entity.pdbx_description
1 polymer ?
#
loop_
_entity_poly.entity_id
_entity_poly.type
_entity_poly.pdbx_seq_one_letter_code
_entity_poly.pdbx_strand_id
1 'polypeptide(L)'
;SKFLNDKWMIKNGFLNDIQEHKPWWWNIKVQKLNLSAPLILLPEVSCQKAIEILQEKGYDQAPVVAESGLILGMVTLSNTLTSVLAGNAQFSDPVTKVVYDQFSKIGLEDSLGKLSSILENDHFAIVVHEQMQFNGNGSSFMKQMVFGVVTAVDLLTFVGRN
;
A
#
# COMPACT_ATOMS: atom_id res chain seq x y z
N SER A 1 16.19 -3.41 -29.94
CA SER A 1 15.90 -4.11 -28.66
C SER A 1 16.74 -3.60 -27.49
N LYS A 2 16.68 -2.29 -27.18
CA LYS A 2 17.36 -1.65 -26.02
C LYS A 2 16.42 -0.85 -25.10
N PHE A 3 15.12 -0.82 -25.41
CA PHE A 3 14.10 -0.06 -24.70
C PHE A 3 13.63 -0.69 -23.37
N LEU A 4 14.13 -1.88 -23.01
CA LEU A 4 13.57 -2.67 -21.92
C LEU A 4 14.12 -2.34 -20.52
N ASN A 5 15.05 -1.39 -20.37
CA ASN A 5 15.67 -1.16 -19.07
C ASN A 5 15.78 0.31 -18.65
N ASP A 6 15.28 1.28 -19.41
CA ASP A 6 15.40 2.69 -19.01
C ASP A 6 14.56 2.97 -17.74
N LYS A 7 13.32 2.45 -17.69
CA LYS A 7 12.46 2.56 -16.51
C LYS A 7 13.05 1.89 -15.27
N TRP A 8 13.61 0.68 -15.41
CA TRP A 8 14.21 -0.03 -14.28
C TRP A 8 15.56 0.60 -13.88
N MET A 9 16.35 1.10 -14.83
CA MET A 9 17.58 1.84 -14.53
C MET A 9 17.28 3.15 -13.78
N ILE A 10 16.23 3.89 -14.17
CA ILE A 10 15.76 5.07 -13.43
C ILE A 10 15.28 4.67 -12.03
N LYS A 11 14.45 3.61 -11.92
CA LYS A 11 13.93 3.10 -10.63
C LYS A 11 15.05 2.72 -9.66
N ASN A 12 16.18 2.20 -10.16
CA ASN A 12 17.32 1.78 -9.37
C ASN A 12 18.44 2.84 -9.30
N GLY A 13 18.21 4.06 -9.78
CA GLY A 13 19.15 5.18 -9.68
C GLY A 13 20.35 5.12 -10.64
N PHE A 14 20.34 4.25 -11.64
CA PHE A 14 21.39 4.15 -12.66
C PHE A 14 21.27 5.19 -13.78
N LEU A 15 20.08 5.77 -13.97
CA LEU A 15 19.83 6.85 -14.95
C LEU A 15 19.05 7.99 -14.32
N ASN A 16 19.38 9.22 -14.73
CA ASN A 16 18.59 10.39 -14.41
C ASN A 16 17.33 10.41 -15.29
N ASP A 17 16.20 10.75 -14.69
CA ASP A 17 14.92 10.87 -15.38
C ASP A 17 14.88 12.18 -16.19
N ILE A 18 15.21 12.11 -17.48
CA ILE A 18 15.21 13.23 -18.44
C ILE A 18 13.84 13.37 -19.14
N GLN A 19 12.72 13.01 -18.48
CA GLN A 19 11.41 13.34 -19.05
C GLN A 19 11.19 14.87 -19.04
N GLU A 20 11.30 15.49 -20.21
CA GLU A 20 11.23 16.94 -20.42
C GLU A 20 9.85 17.56 -20.10
N HIS A 21 8.79 16.77 -19.91
CA HIS A 21 7.47 17.28 -19.52
C HIS A 21 6.78 16.43 -18.46
N LYS A 22 7.10 16.73 -17.20
CA LYS A 22 6.35 16.22 -16.05
C LYS A 22 5.01 16.98 -15.92
N PRO A 23 3.89 16.29 -15.63
CA PRO A 23 2.61 16.96 -15.44
C PRO A 23 2.65 17.88 -14.22
N TRP A 24 1.72 18.85 -14.16
CA TRP A 24 1.67 19.89 -13.12
C TRP A 24 1.65 19.32 -11.68
N TRP A 25 1.08 18.13 -11.50
CA TRP A 25 0.92 17.46 -10.22
C TRP A 25 2.14 16.63 -9.79
N TRP A 26 3.14 16.43 -10.66
CA TRP A 26 4.21 15.45 -10.46
C TRP A 26 4.98 15.63 -9.15
N ASN A 27 5.21 16.87 -8.73
CA ASN A 27 5.95 17.21 -7.52
C ASN A 27 5.06 17.49 -6.30
N ILE A 28 3.74 17.37 -6.44
CA ILE A 28 2.81 17.47 -5.31
C ILE A 28 3.04 16.29 -4.38
N LYS A 29 2.94 16.49 -3.07
CA LYS A 29 3.17 15.44 -2.08
C LYS A 29 1.94 14.54 -1.90
N VAL A 30 2.16 13.28 -1.58
CA VAL A 30 1.10 12.29 -1.27
C VAL A 30 0.15 12.78 -0.18
N GLN A 31 0.64 13.51 0.82
CA GLN A 31 -0.20 14.12 1.86
C GLN A 31 -1.30 15.07 1.34
N LYS A 32 -1.23 15.53 0.08
CA LYS A 32 -2.28 16.36 -0.53
C LYS A 32 -3.45 15.54 -1.10
N LEU A 33 -3.31 14.22 -1.18
CA LEU A 33 -4.44 13.34 -1.43
C LEU A 33 -5.38 13.37 -0.22
N ASN A 34 -6.69 13.35 -0.47
CA ASN A 34 -7.69 13.22 0.60
C ASN A 34 -7.74 11.76 1.07
N LEU A 35 -6.74 11.35 1.84
CA LEU A 35 -6.63 9.99 2.37
C LEU A 35 -7.74 9.73 3.39
N SER A 36 -8.47 8.64 3.19
CA SER A 36 -9.44 8.14 4.18
C SER A 36 -8.72 7.39 5.30
N ALA A 37 -9.33 7.35 6.48
CA ALA A 37 -8.82 6.54 7.59
C ALA A 37 -8.63 5.09 7.13
N PRO A 38 -7.49 4.45 7.45
CA PRO A 38 -7.20 3.13 6.92
C PRO A 38 -8.07 2.07 7.60
N LEU A 39 -8.69 1.22 6.78
CA LEU A 39 -9.21 -0.07 7.24
C LEU A 39 -8.03 -1.04 7.38
N ILE A 40 -7.77 -1.52 8.59
CA ILE A 40 -6.66 -2.44 8.91
C ILE A 40 -7.23 -3.72 9.49
N LEU A 41 -6.65 -4.86 9.10
CA LEU A 41 -6.96 -6.16 9.68
C LEU A 41 -5.81 -6.62 10.59
N LEU A 42 -6.16 -7.23 11.73
CA LEU A 42 -5.17 -7.90 12.56
C LEU A 42 -4.85 -9.30 12.01
N PRO A 43 -3.64 -9.85 12.26
CA PRO A 43 -3.18 -11.12 11.69
C PRO A 43 -4.09 -12.33 11.97
N GLU A 44 -4.76 -12.34 13.12
CA GLU A 44 -5.61 -13.41 13.62
C GLU A 44 -7.05 -13.38 13.10
N VAL A 45 -7.45 -12.30 12.40
CA VAL A 45 -8.78 -12.22 11.77
C VAL A 45 -8.93 -13.39 10.79
N SER A 46 -10.05 -14.10 10.81
CA SER A 46 -10.29 -15.20 9.87
C SER A 46 -10.55 -14.68 8.45
N CYS A 47 -10.25 -15.49 7.44
CA CYS A 47 -10.52 -15.15 6.05
C CYS A 47 -12.00 -14.81 5.81
N GLN A 48 -12.92 -15.60 6.39
CA GLN A 48 -14.36 -15.33 6.36
C GLN A 48 -14.68 -13.94 6.91
N LYS A 49 -14.13 -13.60 8.08
CA LYS A 49 -14.43 -12.34 8.73
C LYS A 49 -13.83 -11.15 7.99
N ALA A 50 -12.65 -11.33 7.41
CA ALA A 50 -12.03 -10.33 6.54
C ALA A 50 -12.92 -10.02 5.33
N ILE A 51 -13.47 -11.04 4.65
CA ILE A 51 -14.39 -10.86 3.51
C ILE A 51 -15.62 -10.05 3.93
N GLU A 52 -16.26 -10.39 5.06
CA GLU A 52 -17.43 -9.67 5.57
C GLU A 52 -17.13 -8.19 5.85
N ILE A 53 -16.00 -7.91 6.52
CA ILE A 53 -15.58 -6.53 6.84
C ILE A 53 -15.33 -5.74 5.56
N LEU A 54 -14.59 -6.33 4.61
CA LEU A 54 -14.28 -5.72 3.32
C LEU A 54 -15.56 -5.35 2.55
N GLN A 55 -16.50 -6.29 2.45
CA GLN A 55 -17.80 -6.06 1.80
C GLN A 55 -18.64 -5.00 2.51
N GLU A 56 -18.77 -5.07 3.84
CA GLU A 56 -19.56 -4.11 4.62
C GLU A 56 -19.02 -2.68 4.50
N LYS A 57 -17.69 -2.53 4.45
CA LYS A 57 -17.02 -1.24 4.35
C LYS A 57 -16.83 -0.77 2.90
N GLY A 58 -17.16 -1.60 1.91
CA GLY A 58 -17.00 -1.28 0.49
C GLY A 58 -15.54 -1.19 0.02
N TYR A 59 -14.65 -1.99 0.61
CA TYR A 59 -13.25 -2.11 0.21
C TYR A 59 -12.99 -3.51 -0.36
N ASP A 60 -12.15 -3.60 -1.39
CA ASP A 60 -11.72 -4.88 -1.95
C ASP A 60 -10.44 -5.42 -1.31
N GLN A 61 -9.79 -4.61 -0.47
CA GLN A 61 -8.48 -4.88 0.10
C GLN A 61 -8.25 -4.16 1.42
N ALA A 62 -7.42 -4.75 2.28
CA ALA A 62 -6.95 -4.12 3.51
C ALA A 62 -5.53 -4.60 3.89
N PRO A 63 -4.69 -3.71 4.44
CA PRO A 63 -3.43 -4.09 5.05
C PRO A 63 -3.64 -4.94 6.29
N VAL A 64 -2.78 -5.95 6.46
CA VAL A 64 -2.65 -6.74 7.67
C VAL A 64 -1.50 -6.18 8.49
N VAL A 65 -1.80 -5.68 9.68
CA VAL A 65 -0.83 -5.00 10.55
C VAL A 65 -0.88 -5.62 11.93
N ALA A 66 0.27 -6.07 12.43
CA ALA A 66 0.38 -6.56 13.80
C ALA A 66 0.25 -5.41 14.81
N GLU A 67 -0.07 -5.72 16.07
CA GLU A 67 -0.18 -4.71 17.15
C GLU A 67 1.08 -3.83 17.32
N SER A 68 2.25 -4.41 16.99
CA SER A 68 3.54 -3.73 16.96
C SER A 68 3.63 -2.60 15.93
N GLY A 69 2.71 -2.55 14.95
CA GLY A 69 2.75 -1.68 13.77
C GLY A 69 3.48 -2.30 12.57
N LEU A 70 3.93 -3.56 12.69
CA LEU A 70 4.53 -4.26 11.55
C LEU A 70 3.45 -4.59 10.51
N ILE A 71 3.62 -4.04 9.31
CA ILE A 71 2.79 -4.37 8.15
C ILE A 71 3.25 -5.72 7.60
N LEU A 72 2.43 -6.75 7.75
CA LEU A 72 2.71 -8.11 7.26
C LEU A 72 2.45 -8.24 5.76
N GLY A 73 1.49 -7.46 5.25
CA GLY A 73 1.14 -7.44 3.84
C GLY A 73 -0.29 -7.01 3.64
N MET A 74 -0.89 -7.48 2.57
CA MET A 74 -2.24 -7.11 2.15
C MET A 74 -3.11 -8.34 1.97
N VAL A 75 -4.38 -8.18 2.29
CA VAL A 75 -5.42 -9.15 1.95
C VAL A 75 -6.31 -8.49 0.92
N THR A 76 -6.60 -9.21 -0.16
CA THR A 76 -7.55 -8.81 -1.19
C THR A 76 -8.57 -9.92 -1.38
N LEU A 77 -9.80 -9.58 -1.76
CA LEU A 77 -10.83 -10.59 -2.06
C LEU A 77 -10.33 -11.59 -3.12
N SER A 78 -9.60 -11.11 -4.12
CA SER A 78 -9.01 -11.93 -5.19
C SER A 78 -7.93 -12.91 -4.69
N ASN A 79 -7.02 -12.47 -3.81
CA ASN A 79 -5.98 -13.35 -3.28
C ASN A 79 -6.58 -14.40 -2.35
N THR A 80 -7.52 -13.99 -1.47
CA THR A 80 -8.24 -14.93 -0.60
C THR A 80 -8.97 -16.00 -1.41
N LEU A 81 -9.70 -15.61 -2.47
CA LEU A 81 -10.36 -16.56 -3.36
C LEU A 81 -9.36 -17.52 -4.00
N THR A 82 -8.27 -17.00 -4.55
CA THR A 82 -7.24 -17.81 -5.22
C THR A 82 -6.59 -18.81 -4.26
N SER A 83 -6.26 -18.40 -3.04
CA SER A 83 -5.69 -19.27 -2.01
C SER A 83 -6.66 -20.37 -1.57
N VAL A 84 -7.95 -20.07 -1.44
CA VAL A 84 -8.98 -21.06 -1.08
C VAL A 84 -9.18 -22.06 -2.22
N LEU A 85 -9.30 -21.59 -3.47
CA LEU A 85 -9.45 -22.47 -4.63
C LEU A 85 -8.23 -23.38 -4.86
N ALA A 86 -7.03 -22.90 -4.54
CA ALA A 86 -5.81 -23.70 -4.59
C ALA A 86 -5.70 -24.71 -3.44
N GLY A 87 -6.60 -24.68 -2.45
CA GLY A 87 -6.54 -25.52 -1.25
C GLY A 87 -5.47 -25.11 -0.23
N ASN A 88 -4.88 -23.92 -0.39
CA ASN A 88 -3.83 -23.40 0.50
C ASN A 88 -4.38 -22.77 1.78
N ALA A 89 -5.68 -22.45 1.81
CA ALA A 89 -6.36 -21.87 2.96
C ALA A 89 -7.84 -22.29 3.02
N GLN A 90 -8.41 -22.26 4.22
CA GLN A 90 -9.85 -22.38 4.48
C GLN A 90 -10.41 -21.05 4.98
N PHE A 91 -11.73 -20.85 4.87
CA PHE A 91 -12.37 -19.63 5.34
C PHE A 91 -12.23 -19.39 6.86
N SER A 92 -12.05 -20.45 7.64
CA SER A 92 -11.77 -20.41 9.09
C SER A 92 -10.31 -20.08 9.41
N ASP A 93 -9.39 -20.20 8.45
CA ASP A 93 -7.98 -19.90 8.67
C ASP A 93 -7.74 -18.40 8.89
N PRO A 94 -6.70 -18.03 9.65
CA PRO A 94 -6.31 -16.64 9.80
C PRO A 94 -5.85 -16.03 8.48
N VAL A 95 -6.06 -14.72 8.32
CA VAL A 95 -5.68 -13.99 7.12
C VAL A 95 -4.20 -14.10 6.78
N THR A 96 -3.32 -14.36 7.76
CA THR A 96 -1.89 -14.60 7.55
C THR A 96 -1.57 -15.72 6.56
N LYS A 97 -2.46 -16.70 6.35
CA LYS A 97 -2.29 -17.73 5.32
C LYS A 97 -2.53 -17.25 3.89
N VAL A 98 -3.22 -16.12 3.73
CA VAL A 98 -3.60 -15.53 2.45
C VAL A 98 -3.06 -14.11 2.28
N VAL A 99 -2.10 -13.71 3.13
CA VAL A 99 -1.43 -12.41 3.00
C VAL A 99 -0.56 -12.43 1.74
N TYR A 100 -0.69 -11.36 0.97
CA TYR A 100 0.20 -11.01 -0.12
C TYR A 100 1.27 -10.03 0.39
N ASP A 101 2.53 -10.41 0.35
CA ASP A 101 3.66 -9.68 0.94
C ASP A 101 4.41 -8.77 -0.06
N GLN A 102 4.09 -8.86 -1.35
CA GLN A 102 4.66 -8.01 -2.40
C GLN A 102 3.87 -6.72 -2.56
N PHE A 103 4.15 -5.72 -1.73
CA PHE A 103 3.48 -4.43 -1.80
C PHE A 103 4.47 -3.28 -1.73
N SER A 104 4.10 -2.16 -2.36
CA SER A 104 4.86 -0.93 -2.27
C SER A 104 4.37 -0.05 -1.12
N LYS A 105 5.33 0.53 -0.39
CA LYS A 105 5.09 1.57 0.61
C LYS A 105 5.45 2.93 0.03
N ILE A 106 4.71 3.96 0.43
CA ILE A 106 5.00 5.35 0.06
C ILE A 106 4.82 6.26 1.27
N GLY A 107 5.71 7.25 1.43
CA GLY A 107 5.64 8.22 2.51
C GLY A 107 4.68 9.37 2.19
N LEU A 108 4.15 10.02 3.22
CA LEU A 108 3.34 11.25 3.08
C LEU A 108 4.09 12.39 2.37
N GLU A 109 5.41 12.43 2.52
CA GLU A 109 6.27 13.47 1.93
C GLU A 109 6.78 13.13 0.53
N ASP A 110 6.54 11.89 0.06
CA ASP A 110 6.87 11.48 -1.30
C ASP A 110 5.99 12.20 -2.33
N SER A 111 6.46 12.28 -3.57
CA SER A 111 5.73 12.95 -4.65
C SER A 111 4.66 12.04 -5.29
N LEU A 112 3.62 12.66 -5.86
CA LEU A 112 2.62 11.97 -6.68
C LEU A 112 3.24 11.35 -7.94
N GLY A 113 4.33 11.91 -8.47
CA GLY A 113 5.11 11.27 -9.52
C GLY A 113 5.68 9.92 -9.09
N LYS A 114 6.26 9.83 -7.89
CA LYS A 114 6.71 8.55 -7.32
C LYS A 114 5.54 7.60 -7.10
N LEU A 115 4.40 8.09 -6.59
CA LEU A 115 3.18 7.30 -6.47
C LEU A 115 2.73 6.73 -7.83
N SER A 116 2.72 7.57 -8.87
CA SER A 116 2.37 7.17 -10.23
C SER A 116 3.27 6.04 -10.73
N SER A 117 4.58 6.13 -10.51
CA SER A 117 5.53 5.08 -10.91
C SER A 117 5.31 3.75 -10.16
N ILE A 118 4.88 3.80 -8.90
CA ILE A 118 4.48 2.60 -8.16
C ILE A 118 3.23 1.98 -8.79
N LEU A 119 2.21 2.79 -9.03
CA LEU A 119 0.92 2.37 -9.55
C LEU A 119 0.97 1.89 -11.03
N GLU A 120 2.08 2.10 -11.74
CA GLU A 120 2.30 1.50 -13.06
C GLU A 120 2.43 -0.03 -13.01
N ASN A 121 2.89 -0.58 -11.88
CA ASN A 121 3.16 -2.01 -11.72
C ASN A 121 2.33 -2.64 -10.60
N ASP A 122 1.99 -1.85 -9.57
CA ASP A 122 1.26 -2.31 -8.40
C ASP A 122 -0.17 -1.76 -8.41
N HIS A 123 -1.14 -2.58 -8.02
CA HIS A 123 -2.55 -2.16 -7.97
C HIS A 123 -2.82 -1.09 -6.90
N PHE A 124 -1.95 -1.01 -5.89
CA PHE A 124 -2.07 -0.11 -4.75
C PHE A 124 -0.71 0.20 -4.14
N ALA A 125 -0.66 1.25 -3.32
CA ALA A 125 0.45 1.53 -2.42
C ALA A 125 -0.06 1.78 -1.00
N ILE A 126 0.69 1.36 0.01
CA ILE A 126 0.37 1.65 1.41
C ILE A 126 1.06 2.95 1.80
N VAL A 127 0.27 3.95 2.19
CA VAL A 127 0.79 5.20 2.70
C VAL A 127 1.23 5.00 4.14
N VAL A 128 2.51 5.24 4.41
CA VAL A 128 3.12 5.03 5.73
C VAL A 128 3.76 6.30 6.25
N HIS A 129 3.83 6.40 7.58
CA HIS A 129 4.63 7.40 8.26
C HIS A 129 5.32 6.75 9.46
N GLU A 130 6.57 7.11 9.70
CA GLU A 130 7.31 6.62 10.85
C GLU A 130 7.15 7.60 12.01
N GLN A 131 6.74 7.08 13.16
CA GLN A 131 6.57 7.86 14.38
C GLN A 131 7.57 7.41 15.43
N MET A 132 8.33 8.36 15.98
CA MET A 132 9.21 8.09 17.11
C MET A 132 8.37 7.98 18.39
N GLN A 133 8.49 6.86 19.09
CA GLN A 133 7.83 6.59 20.37
C GLN A 133 8.86 6.35 21.45
N PHE A 134 8.59 6.84 22.64
CA PHE A 134 9.42 6.60 23.82
C PHE A 134 8.66 5.68 24.78
N ASN A 135 9.36 4.70 25.34
CA ASN A 135 8.80 3.87 26.39
C ASN A 135 9.06 4.49 27.78
N GLY A 136 8.59 3.83 28.85
CA GLY A 136 8.76 4.31 30.22
C GLY A 136 10.21 4.34 30.73
N ASN A 137 11.16 3.72 30.03
CA ASN A 137 12.59 3.77 30.38
C ASN A 137 13.36 4.85 29.59
N GLY A 138 12.67 5.64 28.76
CA GLY A 138 13.26 6.70 27.96
C GLY A 138 13.94 6.22 26.68
N SER A 139 13.92 4.92 26.35
CA SER A 139 14.39 4.46 25.05
C SER A 139 13.35 4.71 23.97
N SER A 140 13.83 5.12 22.79
CA SER A 140 12.99 5.38 21.64
C SER A 140 12.98 4.20 20.66
N PHE A 141 11.85 4.04 19.98
CA PHE A 141 11.70 3.14 18.85
C PHE A 141 10.85 3.81 17.77
N MET A 142 11.07 3.42 16.51
CA MET A 142 10.25 3.89 15.39
C MET A 142 9.07 2.93 15.21
N LYS A 143 7.85 3.46 15.29
CA LYS A 143 6.63 2.73 14.96
C LYS A 143 6.16 3.15 13.58
N GLN A 144 5.94 2.18 12.70
CA GLN A 144 5.34 2.44 11.40
C GLN A 144 3.83 2.55 11.55
N MET A 145 3.26 3.66 11.07
CA MET A 145 1.83 3.92 11.06
C MET A 145 1.33 3.87 9.62
N VAL A 146 0.23 3.18 9.40
CA VAL A 146 -0.49 3.21 8.11
C VAL A 146 -1.43 4.42 8.14
N PHE A 147 -1.37 5.23 7.08
CA PHE A 147 -2.22 6.41 6.89
C PHE A 147 -3.32 6.19 5.85
N GLY A 148 -3.18 5.17 5.01
CA GLY A 148 -4.16 4.85 3.99
C GLY A 148 -3.61 3.82 2.99
N VAL A 149 -4.51 3.34 2.14
CA VAL A 149 -4.17 2.62 0.92
C VAL A 149 -4.57 3.53 -0.23
N VAL A 150 -3.67 3.75 -1.18
CA VAL A 150 -3.91 4.57 -2.36
C VAL A 150 -3.86 3.72 -3.63
N THR A 151 -4.72 4.06 -4.58
CA THR A 151 -4.89 3.39 -5.86
C THR A 151 -4.81 4.40 -7.01
N ALA A 152 -4.84 3.92 -8.25
CA ALA A 152 -4.93 4.78 -9.42
C ALA A 152 -6.20 5.67 -9.40
N VAL A 153 -7.30 5.20 -8.80
CA VAL A 153 -8.54 5.97 -8.68
C VAL A 153 -8.32 7.22 -7.83
N ASP A 154 -7.57 7.12 -6.73
CA ASP A 154 -7.28 8.25 -5.85
C ASP A 154 -6.44 9.32 -6.56
N LEU A 155 -5.40 8.88 -7.28
CA LEU A 155 -4.54 9.77 -8.06
C LEU A 155 -5.33 10.46 -9.19
N LEU A 156 -6.10 9.70 -9.97
CA LEU A 156 -6.91 10.25 -11.06
C LEU A 156 -8.00 11.20 -10.55
N THR A 157 -8.63 10.87 -9.42
CA THR A 157 -9.63 11.74 -8.78
C THR A 157 -9.02 13.06 -8.34
N PHE A 158 -7.80 13.03 -7.79
CA PHE A 158 -7.08 14.24 -7.41
C PHE A 158 -6.72 15.10 -8.62
N VAL A 159 -6.17 14.48 -9.67
CA VAL A 159 -5.72 15.17 -10.89
C VAL A 159 -6.90 15.70 -11.70
N GLY A 160 -8.03 14.98 -11.77
CA GLY A 160 -9.19 15.40 -12.56
C GLY A 160 -10.04 16.50 -11.92
N ARG A 161 -9.82 16.83 -10.64
CA ARG A 161 -10.51 17.94 -9.93
C ARG A 161 -9.83 19.30 -10.13
N ASN A 162 -8.64 19.33 -10.71
CA ASN A 162 -7.82 20.54 -10.92
C ASN A 162 -7.44 20.66 -12.40
#